data_AF-A0A109LG05-F1
#
_entry.id   AF-A0A109LG05-F1
#
_cell.length_a   1.000
_cell.length_b   1.000
_cell.length_c   1.000
_cell.angle_alpha   90.00
_cell.angle_beta   90.00
_cell.angle_gamma   90.00
#
_symmetry.space_group_name_H-M   'P 1'
#
loop_
_entity.id
_entity.type
_entity.pdbx_description
1 polymer ?
#
loop_
_entity_poly.entity_id
_entity_poly.type
_entity_poly.pdbx_seq_one_letter_code
_entity_poly.pdbx_strand_id
1 'polypeptide(L)'
;MLAGPAEAEVVNYSRGFAKRAGPSVVASGRCVGRTDTLRRRAALVKMRVALNQSWAGEPLLKASSKSISACLDRHEALIEKRILAAVTEAGVLHQVRRCQAVEGIGFLTAVALTMAFQRGEFESADAYIAFLGMDLRVSDSGQMNGRRSLSKKGDSEIRRLLHNAASAGIRSEAWKPLYEGYLARGLKTTQALVIIARKLARIAFSLMKNQSEYQSKAGLGASPQP
;
A
#
# COMPACT_ATOMS: atom_id res chain seq x y z
N MET A 1 17.27 32.09 7.23
CA MET A 1 16.01 31.35 7.45
C MET A 1 16.36 29.88 7.61
N LEU A 2 16.31 29.37 8.84
CA LEU A 2 16.68 27.99 9.16
C LEU A 2 15.51 27.06 8.82
N ALA A 3 15.75 26.08 7.95
CA ALA A 3 14.80 25.02 7.62
C ALA A 3 14.38 24.29 8.91
N GLY A 4 13.07 24.13 9.12
CA GLY A 4 12.53 23.51 10.33
C GLY A 4 12.88 22.02 10.43
N PRO A 5 12.78 21.40 11.63
CA PRO A 5 13.16 20.01 11.85
C PRO A 5 12.40 19.00 10.95
N ALA A 6 11.18 19.34 10.52
CA ALA A 6 10.40 18.53 9.57
C ALA A 6 10.95 18.58 8.14
N GLU A 7 11.52 19.71 7.69
CA GLU A 7 12.12 19.84 6.35
C GLU A 7 13.46 19.09 6.28
N ALA A 8 14.21 19.06 7.38
CA ALA A 8 15.47 18.33 7.48
C ALA A 8 15.28 16.80 7.40
N GLU A 9 14.22 16.26 8.02
CA GLU A 9 13.87 14.84 7.93
C GLU A 9 13.40 14.45 6.52
N VAL A 10 12.69 15.36 5.83
CA VAL A 10 12.20 15.22 4.44
C VAL A 10 13.33 15.24 3.40
N VAL A 11 14.35 16.09 3.59
CA VAL A 11 15.54 16.14 2.71
C VAL A 11 16.41 14.89 2.89
N ASN A 12 16.59 14.41 4.12
CA ASN A 12 17.33 13.19 4.41
C ASN A 12 16.61 11.94 3.87
N TYR A 13 15.27 11.90 3.91
CA TYR A 13 14.48 10.84 3.28
C TYR A 13 14.64 10.83 1.76
N SER A 14 14.55 11.98 1.11
CA SER A 14 14.69 12.12 -0.36
C SER A 14 16.09 11.68 -0.83
N ARG A 15 17.13 12.08 -0.10
CA ARG A 15 18.52 11.66 -0.36
C ARG A 15 18.77 10.18 -0.05
N GLY A 16 18.19 9.64 1.02
CA GLY A 16 18.29 8.21 1.36
C GLY A 16 17.48 7.30 0.43
N PHE A 17 16.37 7.80 -0.12
CA PHE A 17 15.53 7.08 -1.08
C PHE A 17 16.12 7.06 -2.49
N ALA A 18 16.65 8.20 -2.96
CA ALA A 18 17.39 8.27 -4.23
C ALA A 18 18.64 7.37 -4.27
N LYS A 19 19.32 7.20 -3.12
CA LYS A 19 20.45 6.24 -3.00
C LYS A 19 20.02 4.76 -3.00
N ARG A 20 18.73 4.43 -2.81
CA ARG A 20 18.23 3.05 -2.69
C ARG A 20 17.37 2.58 -3.87
N ALA A 21 16.75 3.51 -4.59
CA ALA A 21 16.14 3.26 -5.90
C ALA A 21 17.25 2.88 -6.89
N GLY A 22 17.06 1.80 -7.65
CA GLY A 22 18.00 1.39 -8.70
C GLY A 22 18.10 2.44 -9.83
N PRO A 23 18.99 2.22 -10.81
CA PRO A 23 19.32 3.21 -11.85
C PRO A 23 18.16 3.64 -12.78
N SER A 24 16.97 3.02 -12.68
CA SER A 24 15.84 3.25 -13.59
C SER A 24 14.73 4.15 -13.04
N VAL A 25 14.95 4.90 -11.94
CA VAL A 25 13.92 5.79 -11.37
C VAL A 25 14.36 7.25 -11.48
N VAL A 26 13.81 7.97 -12.46
CA VAL A 26 13.91 9.43 -12.52
C VAL A 26 12.83 10.01 -11.61
N ALA A 27 13.24 10.55 -10.46
CA ALA A 27 12.32 11.12 -9.48
C ALA A 27 11.79 12.49 -9.97
N SER A 28 10.48 12.62 -10.18
CA SER A 28 9.87 13.90 -10.55
C SER A 28 9.60 14.74 -9.28
N GLY A 29 10.13 15.97 -9.25
CA GLY A 29 10.24 16.81 -8.05
C GLY A 29 8.94 17.41 -7.47
N ARG A 30 7.74 17.00 -7.91
CA ARG A 30 6.46 17.68 -7.58
C ARG A 30 5.60 17.04 -6.48
N CYS A 31 6.05 15.97 -5.83
CA CYS A 31 5.17 15.14 -4.97
C CYS A 31 5.64 14.98 -3.50
N VAL A 32 6.66 15.71 -3.06
CA VAL A 32 7.42 15.39 -1.82
C VAL A 32 6.65 15.62 -0.51
N GLY A 33 5.58 16.44 -0.49
CA GLY A 33 4.78 16.68 0.72
C GLY A 33 3.66 15.67 1.03
N ARG A 34 3.27 14.80 0.08
CA ARG A 34 1.98 14.07 0.16
C ARG A 34 2.01 12.69 0.85
N THR A 35 3.13 11.98 0.85
CA THR A 35 3.21 10.65 1.50
C THR A 35 3.40 10.68 3.01
N ASP A 36 3.83 11.82 3.53
CA ASP A 36 4.05 12.05 4.95
C ASP A 36 2.75 11.86 5.75
N THR A 37 1.63 12.28 5.19
CA THR A 37 0.29 12.11 5.78
C THR A 37 -0.11 10.64 5.95
N LEU A 38 0.26 9.75 5.02
CA LEU A 38 0.02 8.30 5.16
C LEU A 38 0.87 7.70 6.27
N ARG A 39 2.14 8.12 6.42
CA ARG A 39 2.99 7.69 7.54
C ARG A 39 2.46 8.16 8.89
N ARG A 40 2.00 9.41 8.98
CA ARG A 40 1.37 9.94 10.20
C ARG A 40 0.17 9.10 10.61
N ARG A 41 -0.70 8.74 9.66
CA ARG A 41 -1.81 7.81 9.92
C ARG A 41 -1.30 6.45 10.41
N ALA A 42 -0.29 5.89 9.75
CA ALA A 42 0.29 4.60 10.12
C ALA A 42 0.86 4.59 11.55
N ALA A 43 1.48 5.69 11.97
CA ALA A 43 1.99 5.86 13.33
C ALA A 43 0.85 5.86 14.37
N LEU A 44 -0.25 6.58 14.12
CA LEU A 44 -1.43 6.56 14.99
C LEU A 44 -2.06 5.17 15.07
N VAL A 45 -2.21 4.48 13.93
CA VAL A 45 -2.72 3.10 13.88
C VAL A 45 -1.83 2.18 14.71
N LYS A 46 -0.49 2.30 14.58
CA LYS A 46 0.46 1.48 15.34
C LYS A 46 0.30 1.71 16.85
N MET A 47 0.15 2.97 17.27
CA MET A 47 -0.07 3.32 18.68
C MET A 47 -1.40 2.77 19.20
N ARG A 48 -2.48 2.88 18.42
CA ARG A 48 -3.79 2.30 18.74
C ARG A 48 -3.70 0.79 18.94
N VAL A 49 -3.06 0.07 18.02
CA VAL A 49 -2.91 -1.39 18.12
C VAL A 49 -2.08 -1.77 19.35
N ALA A 50 -0.98 -1.08 19.61
CA ALA A 50 -0.15 -1.34 20.80
C ALA A 50 -0.94 -1.13 22.10
N LEU A 51 -1.70 -0.04 22.21
CA LEU A 51 -2.55 0.23 23.37
C LEU A 51 -3.61 -0.85 23.56
N ASN A 52 -4.33 -1.20 22.48
CA ASN A 52 -5.38 -2.22 22.53
C ASN A 52 -4.83 -3.60 22.95
N GLN A 53 -3.62 -3.94 22.52
CA GLN A 53 -2.97 -5.20 22.90
C GLN A 53 -2.51 -5.18 24.36
N SER A 54 -1.86 -4.09 24.79
CA SER A 54 -1.35 -3.98 26.16
C SER A 54 -2.45 -3.93 27.22
N TRP A 55 -3.60 -3.34 26.90
CA TRP A 55 -4.72 -3.16 27.84
C TRP A 55 -5.81 -4.22 27.66
N ALA A 56 -5.58 -5.23 26.83
CA ALA A 56 -6.54 -6.29 26.59
C ALA A 56 -6.84 -7.06 27.88
N GLY A 57 -8.11 -7.12 28.26
CA GLY A 57 -8.58 -7.89 29.42
C GLY A 57 -8.50 -7.18 30.77
N GLU A 58 -8.06 -5.92 30.85
CA GLU A 58 -8.02 -5.15 32.09
C GLU A 58 -9.30 -4.30 32.27
N PRO A 59 -10.21 -4.66 33.22
CA PRO A 59 -11.49 -3.98 33.37
C PRO A 59 -11.37 -2.52 33.80
N LEU A 60 -10.36 -2.17 34.63
CA LEU A 60 -10.17 -0.81 35.14
C LEU A 60 -9.83 0.17 34.02
N LEU A 61 -9.17 -0.30 32.96
CA LEU A 61 -8.75 0.53 31.84
C LEU A 61 -9.79 0.62 30.73
N LYS A 62 -10.93 -0.11 30.82
CA LYS A 62 -11.93 -0.21 29.74
C LYS A 62 -12.50 1.16 29.32
N ALA A 63 -12.84 2.02 30.29
CA ALA A 63 -13.37 3.36 30.02
C ALA A 63 -12.32 4.26 29.36
N SER A 64 -11.09 4.28 29.89
CA SER A 64 -9.96 5.03 29.34
C SER A 64 -9.59 4.56 27.92
N SER A 65 -9.56 3.24 27.70
CA SER A 65 -9.32 2.63 26.38
C SER A 65 -10.35 3.09 25.35
N LYS A 66 -11.63 3.15 25.73
CA LYS A 66 -12.70 3.62 24.86
C LYS A 66 -12.53 5.11 24.53
N SER A 67 -12.22 5.93 25.52
CA SER A 67 -11.99 7.38 25.33
C SER A 67 -10.80 7.65 24.40
N ILE A 68 -9.67 6.98 24.63
CA ILE A 68 -8.47 7.13 23.79
C ILE A 68 -8.73 6.62 22.37
N SER A 69 -9.43 5.49 22.21
CA SER A 69 -9.80 4.98 20.89
C SER A 69 -10.64 6.01 20.11
N ALA A 70 -11.66 6.59 20.75
CA ALA A 70 -12.48 7.65 20.14
C ALA A 70 -11.68 8.91 19.81
N CYS A 71 -10.67 9.25 20.60
CA CYS A 71 -9.74 10.34 20.29
C CYS A 71 -8.89 10.03 19.04
N LEU A 72 -8.31 8.83 18.97
CA LEU A 72 -7.52 8.38 17.82
C LEU A 72 -8.36 8.30 16.54
N ASP A 73 -9.61 7.83 16.63
CA ASP A 73 -10.52 7.77 15.48
C ASP A 73 -10.82 9.18 14.91
N ARG A 74 -11.01 10.18 15.78
CA ARG A 74 -11.15 11.58 15.35
C ARG A 74 -9.91 12.08 14.61
N HIS A 75 -8.71 11.78 15.11
CA HIS A 75 -7.47 12.16 14.43
C HIS A 75 -7.27 11.43 13.10
N GLU A 76 -7.61 10.14 13.01
CA GLU A 76 -7.58 9.40 11.75
C GLU A 76 -8.51 10.02 10.70
N ALA A 77 -9.72 10.42 11.09
CA ALA A 77 -10.67 11.09 10.20
C ALA A 77 -10.14 12.44 9.68
N LEU A 78 -9.49 13.23 10.54
CA LEU A 78 -8.86 14.50 10.12
C LEU A 78 -7.74 14.27 9.12
N ILE A 79 -6.92 13.23 9.34
CA ILE A 79 -5.84 12.87 8.43
C ILE A 79 -6.39 12.39 7.09
N GLU A 80 -7.44 11.57 7.10
CA GLU A 80 -8.12 11.11 5.87
C GLU A 80 -8.73 12.27 5.08
N LYS A 81 -9.36 13.23 5.76
CA LYS A 81 -9.84 14.47 5.13
C LYS A 81 -8.70 15.26 4.47
N ARG A 82 -7.54 15.37 5.13
CA ARG A 82 -6.36 16.02 4.56
C ARG A 82 -5.80 15.28 3.35
N ILE A 83 -5.80 13.94 3.38
CA ILE A 83 -5.42 13.10 2.24
C ILE A 83 -6.34 13.37 1.05
N LEU A 84 -7.67 13.36 1.29
CA LEU A 84 -8.66 13.60 0.24
C LEU A 84 -8.49 14.99 -0.39
N ALA A 85 -8.31 16.03 0.43
CA ALA A 85 -8.02 17.38 -0.06
C ALA A 85 -6.76 17.39 -0.94
N ALA A 86 -5.66 16.79 -0.46
CA ALA A 86 -4.39 16.78 -1.18
C ALA A 86 -4.44 16.02 -2.53
N VAL A 87 -5.22 14.93 -2.63
CA VAL A 87 -5.38 14.22 -3.92
C VAL A 87 -6.31 14.96 -4.88
N THR A 88 -7.27 15.72 -4.35
CA THR A 88 -8.18 16.55 -5.13
C THR A 88 -7.43 17.76 -5.69
N GLU A 89 -6.69 18.48 -4.84
CA GLU A 89 -5.81 19.60 -5.23
C GLU A 89 -4.79 19.19 -6.30
N ALA A 90 -4.29 17.96 -6.22
CA ALA A 90 -3.33 17.43 -7.20
C ALA A 90 -3.96 16.95 -8.52
N GLY A 91 -5.29 16.94 -8.64
CA GLY A 91 -5.99 16.47 -9.84
C GLY A 91 -5.89 14.96 -10.09
N VAL A 92 -5.42 14.17 -9.13
CA VAL A 92 -5.18 12.72 -9.27
C VAL A 92 -6.30 11.83 -8.73
N LEU A 93 -7.39 12.43 -8.26
CA LEU A 93 -8.52 11.71 -7.67
C LEU A 93 -9.13 10.67 -8.63
N HIS A 94 -9.11 10.93 -9.93
CA HIS A 94 -9.58 9.98 -10.94
C HIS A 94 -8.75 8.69 -10.97
N GLN A 95 -7.41 8.78 -10.83
CA GLN A 95 -6.53 7.62 -10.73
C GLN A 95 -6.78 6.83 -9.44
N VAL A 96 -7.00 7.53 -8.33
CA VAL A 96 -7.36 6.92 -7.05
C VAL A 96 -8.65 6.11 -7.20
N ARG A 97 -9.69 6.70 -7.81
CA ARG A 97 -10.97 6.00 -8.05
C ARG A 97 -10.81 4.76 -8.95
N ARG A 98 -10.01 4.84 -10.02
CA ARG A 98 -9.69 3.68 -10.87
C ARG A 98 -9.07 2.53 -10.07
N CYS A 99 -8.12 2.85 -9.19
CA CYS A 99 -7.48 1.82 -8.36
C CYS A 99 -8.44 1.26 -7.31
N GLN A 100 -9.30 2.10 -6.73
CA GLN A 100 -10.28 1.71 -5.71
C GLN A 100 -11.39 0.80 -6.26
N ALA A 101 -11.63 0.79 -7.57
CA ALA A 101 -12.58 -0.12 -8.22
C ALA A 101 -12.16 -1.60 -8.15
N VAL A 102 -10.86 -1.88 -7.94
CA VAL A 102 -10.34 -3.24 -7.81
C VAL A 102 -10.75 -3.83 -6.45
N GLU A 103 -11.28 -5.05 -6.44
CA GLU A 103 -11.72 -5.67 -5.19
C GLU A 103 -10.57 -5.81 -4.19
N GLY A 104 -10.81 -5.37 -2.96
CA GLY A 104 -9.82 -5.35 -1.89
C GLY A 104 -8.99 -4.06 -1.82
N ILE A 105 -8.93 -3.25 -2.88
CA ILE A 105 -8.22 -1.97 -2.83
C ILE A 105 -9.13 -0.89 -2.20
N GLY A 106 -8.86 -0.58 -0.94
CA GLY A 106 -9.51 0.56 -0.26
C GLY A 106 -8.88 1.91 -0.61
N PHE A 107 -9.55 3.00 -0.20
CA PHE A 107 -9.13 4.40 -0.49
C PHE A 107 -7.66 4.66 -0.16
N LEU A 108 -7.19 4.31 1.05
CA LEU A 108 -5.81 4.56 1.47
C LEU A 108 -4.79 3.80 0.60
N THR A 109 -5.10 2.55 0.24
CA THR A 109 -4.24 1.75 -0.63
C THR A 109 -4.21 2.35 -2.04
N ALA A 110 -5.37 2.76 -2.58
CA ALA A 110 -5.46 3.43 -3.87
C ALA A 110 -4.64 4.73 -3.89
N VAL A 111 -4.78 5.58 -2.86
CA VAL A 111 -3.97 6.80 -2.72
C VAL A 111 -2.49 6.47 -2.68
N ALA A 112 -2.08 5.48 -1.88
CA ALA A 112 -0.68 5.11 -1.75
C ALA A 112 -0.08 4.64 -3.09
N LEU A 113 -0.82 3.84 -3.85
CA LEU A 113 -0.42 3.37 -5.17
C LEU A 113 -0.33 4.53 -6.18
N THR A 114 -1.36 5.38 -6.24
CA THR A 114 -1.35 6.56 -7.12
C THR A 114 -0.21 7.53 -6.78
N MET A 115 0.04 7.79 -5.50
CA MET A 115 1.14 8.66 -5.08
C MET A 115 2.51 8.04 -5.40
N ALA A 116 2.66 6.72 -5.29
CA ALA A 116 3.87 6.04 -5.71
C ALA A 116 4.06 6.11 -7.24
N PHE A 117 2.98 5.98 -8.01
CA PHE A 117 3.01 6.07 -9.47
C PHE A 117 3.42 7.48 -9.94
N GLN A 118 2.91 8.52 -9.29
CA GLN A 118 3.23 9.92 -9.63
C GLN A 118 4.66 10.37 -9.25
N ARG A 119 5.47 9.51 -8.61
CA ARG A 119 6.83 9.85 -8.16
C ARG A 119 7.91 9.57 -9.19
N GLY A 120 7.64 8.72 -10.17
CA GLY A 120 8.62 8.35 -11.17
C GLY A 120 7.96 7.82 -12.42
N GLU A 121 8.68 7.88 -13.52
CA GLU A 121 8.27 7.27 -14.76
C GLU A 121 8.74 5.81 -14.73
N PHE A 122 7.79 4.89 -14.68
CA PHE A 122 8.09 3.46 -14.63
C PHE A 122 7.92 2.85 -16.02
N GLU A 123 9.03 2.38 -16.59
CA GLU A 123 9.04 1.70 -17.89
C GLU A 123 8.18 0.42 -17.87
N SER A 124 8.24 -0.32 -16.76
CA SER A 124 7.56 -1.62 -16.60
C SER A 124 6.82 -1.75 -15.26
N ALA A 125 5.85 -2.67 -15.24
CA ALA A 125 5.13 -3.02 -14.01
C ALA A 125 6.07 -3.60 -12.95
N ASP A 126 7.12 -4.32 -13.35
CA ASP A 126 8.09 -4.89 -12.42
C ASP A 126 8.98 -3.82 -11.76
N ALA A 127 9.33 -2.76 -12.50
CA ALA A 127 10.00 -1.58 -11.92
C ALA A 127 9.14 -0.90 -10.85
N TYR A 128 7.84 -0.76 -11.13
CA TYR A 128 6.88 -0.22 -10.16
C TYR A 128 6.73 -1.13 -8.92
N ILE A 129 6.57 -2.44 -9.11
CA ILE A 129 6.51 -3.41 -8.00
C ILE A 129 7.77 -3.33 -7.12
N ALA A 130 8.95 -3.25 -7.73
CA ALA A 130 10.21 -3.14 -7.01
C ALA A 130 10.30 -1.83 -6.23
N PHE A 131 9.79 -0.73 -6.79
CA PHE A 131 9.68 0.56 -6.10
C PHE A 131 8.78 0.50 -4.86
N LEU A 132 7.66 -0.23 -4.91
CA LEU A 132 6.81 -0.46 -3.75
C LEU A 132 7.45 -1.41 -2.72
N GLY A 133 8.55 -2.09 -3.07
CA GLY A 133 9.21 -3.12 -2.26
C GLY A 133 8.46 -4.44 -2.25
N MET A 134 7.72 -4.75 -3.32
CA MET A 134 6.98 -6.00 -3.48
C MET A 134 7.73 -7.03 -4.35
N ASP A 135 9.00 -6.76 -4.69
CA ASP A 135 9.88 -7.70 -5.38
C ASP A 135 10.46 -8.75 -4.41
N LEU A 136 10.59 -9.98 -4.91
CA LEU A 136 11.29 -11.05 -4.20
C LEU A 136 12.78 -10.91 -4.48
N ARG A 137 13.57 -10.72 -3.42
CA ARG A 137 15.03 -10.80 -3.47
C ARG A 137 15.45 -12.24 -3.23
N VAL A 138 16.32 -12.73 -4.11
CA VAL A 138 17.14 -13.92 -3.86
C VAL A 138 18.42 -13.43 -3.18
N SER A 139 18.79 -14.06 -2.07
CA SER A 139 20.05 -13.79 -1.38
C SER A 139 21.00 -14.94 -1.64
N ASP A 140 21.38 -15.14 -2.90
CA ASP A 140 22.43 -16.11 -3.24
C ASP A 140 23.78 -15.47 -3.00
N SER A 141 24.48 -15.94 -1.97
CA SER A 141 25.94 -15.98 -2.03
C SER A 141 26.29 -17.26 -2.78
N GLY A 142 27.30 -17.26 -3.65
CA GLY A 142 27.63 -18.39 -4.55
C GLY A 142 27.93 -19.75 -3.90
N GLN A 143 27.68 -19.92 -2.59
CA GLN A 143 27.81 -21.12 -1.77
C GLN A 143 26.48 -21.53 -1.09
N MET A 144 25.43 -20.70 -1.12
CA MET A 144 24.13 -20.96 -0.47
C MET A 144 22.98 -20.51 -1.35
N ASN A 145 22.05 -21.44 -1.63
CA ASN A 145 20.73 -21.11 -2.16
C ASN A 145 19.92 -20.36 -1.09
N GLY A 146 19.91 -19.03 -1.17
CA GLY A 146 19.30 -18.16 -0.17
C GLY A 146 17.77 -18.20 -0.20
N ARG A 147 17.13 -18.08 0.98
CA ARG A 147 15.68 -17.99 1.07
C ARG A 147 15.17 -16.73 0.37
N ARG A 148 14.22 -16.88 -0.55
CA ARG A 148 13.55 -15.75 -1.21
C ARG A 148 12.79 -14.94 -0.16
N SER A 149 13.12 -13.65 -0.05
CA SER A 149 12.49 -12.73 0.90
C SER A 149 11.98 -11.48 0.21
N LEU A 150 10.99 -10.82 0.82
CA LEU A 150 10.46 -9.58 0.29
C LEU A 150 11.48 -8.45 0.45
N SER A 151 11.70 -7.67 -0.60
CA SER A 151 12.60 -6.52 -0.57
C SER A 151 12.15 -5.46 0.45
N LYS A 152 13.04 -5.11 1.38
CA LYS A 152 12.78 -4.04 2.36
C LYS A 152 13.12 -2.64 1.84
N LYS A 153 13.41 -2.48 0.53
CA LYS A 153 13.81 -1.20 -0.06
C LYS A 153 12.66 -0.19 -0.23
N GLY A 154 11.43 -0.68 -0.42
CA GLY A 154 10.25 0.17 -0.59
C GLY A 154 9.63 0.65 0.74
N ASP A 155 8.53 1.39 0.64
CA ASP A 155 7.80 1.90 1.81
C ASP A 155 7.11 0.77 2.58
N SER A 156 7.38 0.67 3.88
CA SER A 156 6.75 -0.34 4.75
C SER A 156 5.24 -0.17 4.84
N GLU A 157 4.75 1.07 4.77
CA GLU A 157 3.32 1.33 4.86
C GLU A 157 2.59 0.86 3.61
N ILE A 158 3.18 1.05 2.43
CA ILE A 158 2.61 0.55 1.17
C ILE A 158 2.50 -0.98 1.20
N ARG A 159 3.54 -1.67 1.68
CA ARG A 159 3.50 -3.14 1.84
C ARG A 159 2.39 -3.58 2.78
N ARG A 160 2.21 -2.89 3.92
CA ARG A 160 1.14 -3.16 4.88
C ARG A 160 -0.24 -2.96 4.27
N LEU A 161 -0.44 -1.84 3.56
CA LEU A 161 -1.70 -1.51 2.88
C LEU A 161 -2.04 -2.53 1.78
N LEU A 162 -1.05 -2.96 0.99
CA LEU A 162 -1.23 -4.00 -0.02
C LEU A 162 -1.54 -5.37 0.56
N HIS A 163 -0.90 -5.74 1.67
CA HIS A 163 -1.22 -6.97 2.39
C HIS A 163 -2.67 -6.93 2.90
N ASN A 164 -3.09 -5.83 3.52
CA ASN A 164 -4.47 -5.65 3.97
C ASN A 164 -5.47 -5.66 2.79
N ALA A 165 -5.09 -5.08 1.66
CA ALA A 165 -5.90 -5.11 0.45
C ALA A 165 -6.07 -6.54 -0.09
N ALA A 166 -5.01 -7.34 -0.08
CA ALA A 166 -5.10 -8.76 -0.41
C ALA A 166 -5.99 -9.52 0.57
N SER A 167 -5.82 -9.33 1.88
CA SER A 167 -6.69 -9.94 2.90
C SER A 167 -8.15 -9.56 2.73
N ALA A 168 -8.45 -8.33 2.30
CA ALA A 168 -9.80 -7.90 2.00
C ALA A 168 -10.32 -8.50 0.69
N GLY A 169 -9.47 -8.54 -0.35
CA GLY A 169 -9.78 -9.02 -1.68
C GLY A 169 -10.11 -10.51 -1.72
N ILE A 170 -9.44 -11.35 -0.94
CA ILE A 170 -9.72 -12.80 -0.90
C ILE A 170 -11.11 -13.17 -0.37
N ARG A 171 -11.87 -12.20 0.14
CA ARG A 171 -13.28 -12.37 0.51
C ARG A 171 -14.23 -12.22 -0.67
N SER A 172 -13.76 -11.76 -1.83
CA SER A 172 -14.55 -11.68 -3.06
C SER A 172 -14.31 -12.89 -3.96
N GLU A 173 -15.32 -13.20 -4.77
CA GLU A 173 -15.30 -14.29 -5.75
C GLU A 173 -14.19 -14.12 -6.81
N ALA A 174 -13.73 -12.88 -7.05
CA ALA A 174 -12.66 -12.60 -8.01
C ALA A 174 -11.29 -13.16 -7.56
N TRP A 175 -11.03 -13.18 -6.24
CA TRP A 175 -9.70 -13.51 -5.69
C TRP A 175 -9.68 -14.80 -4.87
N LYS A 176 -10.82 -15.19 -4.30
CA LYS A 176 -10.94 -16.38 -3.46
C LYS A 176 -10.46 -17.67 -4.15
N PRO A 177 -10.85 -17.99 -5.41
CA PRO A 177 -10.38 -19.21 -6.07
C PRO A 177 -8.87 -19.22 -6.30
N LEU A 178 -8.27 -18.06 -6.59
CA LEU A 178 -6.81 -17.94 -6.73
C LEU A 178 -6.09 -18.17 -5.40
N TYR A 179 -6.63 -17.62 -4.31
CA TYR A 179 -6.09 -17.80 -2.97
C TYR A 179 -6.10 -19.27 -2.54
N GLU A 180 -7.25 -19.93 -2.67
CA GLU A 180 -7.43 -21.34 -2.34
C GLU A 180 -6.52 -22.23 -3.21
N GLY A 181 -6.40 -21.92 -4.51
CA GLY A 181 -5.48 -22.61 -5.40
C GLY A 181 -4.00 -22.49 -4.99
N TYR A 182 -3.59 -21.40 -4.35
CA TYR A 182 -2.24 -21.30 -3.77
C TYR A 182 -2.08 -22.14 -2.50
N LEU A 183 -3.09 -22.19 -1.64
CA LEU A 183 -3.07 -23.02 -0.44
C LEU A 183 -3.04 -24.51 -0.80
N ALA A 184 -3.81 -24.94 -1.81
CA ALA A 184 -3.82 -26.31 -2.31
C ALA A 184 -2.45 -26.76 -2.85
N ARG A 185 -1.61 -25.82 -3.31
CA ARG A 185 -0.22 -26.08 -3.73
C ARG A 185 0.78 -26.13 -2.56
N GLY A 186 0.31 -26.02 -1.32
CA GLY A 186 1.14 -26.05 -0.10
C GLY A 186 1.79 -24.73 0.27
N LEU A 187 1.37 -23.59 -0.31
CA LEU A 187 1.89 -22.29 0.10
C LEU A 187 1.31 -21.87 1.46
N LYS A 188 2.13 -21.18 2.27
CA LYS A 188 1.65 -20.58 3.52
C LYS A 188 0.68 -19.43 3.22
N THR A 189 -0.25 -19.19 4.13
CA THR A 189 -1.23 -18.09 4.05
C THR A 189 -0.59 -16.74 3.71
N THR A 190 0.48 -16.39 4.41
CA THR A 190 1.23 -15.14 4.15
C THR A 190 1.85 -15.10 2.76
N GLN A 191 2.35 -16.24 2.23
CA GLN A 191 2.91 -16.30 0.89
C GLN A 191 1.82 -16.09 -0.17
N ALA A 192 0.67 -16.75 0.00
CA ALA A 192 -0.48 -16.58 -0.88
C ALA A 192 -0.98 -15.13 -0.88
N LEU A 193 -1.10 -14.50 0.29
CA LEU A 193 -1.49 -13.09 0.42
C LEU A 193 -0.48 -12.15 -0.26
N VAL A 194 0.83 -12.38 -0.10
CA VAL A 194 1.87 -11.58 -0.76
C VAL A 194 1.80 -11.71 -2.29
N ILE A 195 1.50 -12.90 -2.81
CA ILE A 195 1.31 -13.11 -4.26
C ILE A 195 0.11 -12.32 -4.77
N ILE A 196 -1.01 -12.35 -4.04
CA ILE A 196 -2.22 -11.59 -4.40
C ILE A 196 -1.96 -10.08 -4.31
N ALA A 197 -1.30 -9.63 -3.24
CA ALA A 197 -0.89 -8.24 -3.08
C ALA A 197 -0.02 -7.75 -4.25
N ARG A 198 0.92 -8.57 -4.73
CA ARG A 198 1.72 -8.26 -5.92
C ARG A 198 0.89 -8.22 -7.20
N LYS A 199 -0.12 -9.09 -7.35
CA LYS A 199 -1.07 -9.06 -8.47
C LYS A 199 -1.92 -7.79 -8.45
N LEU A 200 -2.45 -7.40 -7.29
CA LEU A 200 -3.20 -6.15 -7.11
C LEU A 200 -2.36 -4.92 -7.51
N ALA A 201 -1.10 -4.87 -7.09
CA ALA A 201 -0.19 -3.80 -7.48
C ALA A 201 0.06 -3.74 -9.00
N ARG A 202 0.19 -4.90 -9.68
CA ARG A 202 0.31 -4.96 -11.15
C ARG A 202 -0.93 -4.45 -11.86
N ILE A 203 -2.12 -4.82 -11.37
CA ILE A 203 -3.38 -4.36 -11.95
C ILE A 203 -3.51 -2.86 -11.78
N ALA A 204 -3.29 -2.33 -10.57
CA ALA A 204 -3.34 -0.90 -10.32
C ALA A 204 -2.37 -0.13 -11.25
N PHE A 205 -1.15 -0.65 -11.44
CA PHE A 205 -0.20 -0.08 -12.40
C PHE A 205 -0.74 -0.05 -13.83
N SER A 206 -1.29 -1.17 -14.31
CA SER A 206 -1.85 -1.26 -15.66
C SER A 206 -3.03 -0.31 -15.86
N LEU A 207 -3.91 -0.18 -14.87
CA LEU A 207 -5.07 0.72 -14.91
C LEU A 207 -4.61 2.19 -14.98
N MET A 208 -3.61 2.56 -14.18
CA MET A 208 -3.08 3.93 -14.18
C MET A 208 -2.33 4.26 -15.47
N LYS A 209 -1.48 3.34 -15.96
CA LYS A 209 -0.68 3.53 -17.18
C LYS A 209 -1.55 3.62 -18.44
N ASN A 210 -2.54 2.75 -18.56
CA ASN A 210 -3.40 2.68 -19.75
C ASN A 210 -4.64 3.55 -19.63
N GLN A 211 -4.85 4.24 -18.50
CA GLN A 211 -6.07 5.00 -18.20
C GLN A 211 -7.36 4.21 -18.48
N SER A 212 -7.33 2.91 -18.15
CA SER A 212 -8.43 1.97 -18.38
C SER A 212 -9.28 1.79 -17.14
N GLU A 213 -10.46 1.21 -17.32
CA GLU A 213 -11.37 0.86 -16.22
C GLU A 213 -11.18 -0.60 -15.82
N TYR A 214 -11.39 -0.89 -14.54
CA TYR A 214 -11.25 -2.23 -14.02
C TYR A 214 -12.48 -3.07 -14.40
N GLN A 215 -12.23 -4.20 -15.06
CA GLN A 215 -13.24 -5.20 -15.35
C GLN A 215 -12.98 -6.42 -14.48
N SER A 216 -13.92 -6.71 -13.56
CA SER A 216 -13.81 -7.87 -12.69
C SER A 216 -13.96 -9.17 -13.48
N LYS A 217 -13.11 -10.16 -13.18
CA LYS A 217 -13.27 -11.51 -13.73
C LYS A 217 -14.59 -12.17 -13.31
N ALA A 218 -15.17 -11.77 -12.18
CA ALA A 218 -16.49 -12.27 -11.76
C ALA A 218 -17.63 -11.76 -12.67
N GLY A 219 -17.44 -10.63 -13.35
CA GLY A 219 -18.43 -10.04 -14.26
C GLY A 219 -18.43 -10.62 -15.69
N LEU A 220 -17.42 -11.40 -16.06
CA LEU A 220 -17.29 -12.01 -17.39
C LEU A 220 -18.21 -13.24 -17.61
N GLY A 221 -19.05 -13.57 -16.63
CA GLY A 221 -20.07 -14.63 -16.72
C GLY A 221 -21.49 -14.14 -17.06
N ALA A 222 -21.71 -12.83 -17.21
CA ALA A 222 -23.03 -12.26 -17.47
C ALA A 222 -23.02 -11.34 -18.69
N SER A 223 -22.90 -11.93 -19.88
CA SER A 223 -23.41 -11.30 -21.10
C SER A 223 -24.70 -12.01 -21.49
N PRO A 224 -25.85 -11.31 -21.63
CA PRO A 224 -26.98 -11.85 -22.36
C PRO A 224 -26.56 -11.92 -23.84
N GLN A 225 -26.52 -13.11 -24.41
CA GLN A 225 -26.41 -13.25 -25.86
C GLN A 225 -27.77 -12.92 -26.49
N PRO A 226 -27.79 -12.27 -27.68
CA PRO A 226 -29.01 -11.89 -28.37
C PRO A 226 -29.85 -13.09 -28.82
#